data_AF-A0A354GIY6-F1
#
_entry.id   AF-A0A354GIY6-F1
#
_cell.length_a   1.000
_cell.length_b   1.000
_cell.length_c   1.000
_cell.angle_alpha   90.00
_cell.angle_beta   90.00
_cell.angle_gamma   90.00
#
_symmetry.space_group_name_H-M   'P 1'
#
loop_
_entity.id
_entity.type
_entity.pdbx_description
1 polymer ?
#
loop_
_entity_poly.entity_id
_entity_poly.type
_entity_poly.pdbx_seq_one_letter_code
_entity_poly.pdbx_strand_id
1 'polypeptide(L)'
;MIVISGYGQSSSVLSKGNWYKFSISATGVYKINAKFLKKLGINTKAIDPKNIKIFGNGGSMLPEKLSLRRFNDLKENSIYVKGEEDRSFDNDDYILFYGKGAHDWRIDIAAQKANHNQNIYSDKSYYFLTIDTTPGRRIQILEQPNQNSSKTFTYYDDYIFYEKELKNLFALGRLWFGEDLSFPNSQTFKIPFPNQVENSFINIKISAVVISSL
;
A
#
# COMPACT_ATOMS: atom_id res chain seq x y z
N MET A 1 -11.93 -5.56 -40.60
CA MET A 1 -11.65 -6.82 -39.88
C MET A 1 -11.14 -6.44 -38.50
N ILE A 2 -11.98 -6.55 -37.46
CA ILE A 2 -11.55 -6.32 -36.08
C ILE A 2 -10.97 -7.64 -35.58
N VAL A 3 -9.65 -7.70 -35.46
CA VAL A 3 -8.97 -8.84 -34.82
C VAL A 3 -9.13 -8.65 -33.31
N ILE A 4 -10.02 -9.43 -32.70
CA ILE A 4 -10.07 -9.55 -31.24
C ILE A 4 -9.03 -10.58 -30.85
N SER A 5 -7.81 -10.12 -30.56
CA SER A 5 -6.80 -10.97 -29.94
C SER A 5 -7.21 -11.22 -28.48
N GLY A 6 -7.78 -12.39 -28.20
CA GLY A 6 -8.03 -12.83 -26.84
C GLY A 6 -6.70 -13.06 -26.11
N TYR A 7 -6.45 -12.32 -25.03
CA TYR A 7 -5.34 -12.60 -24.12
C TYR A 7 -5.78 -13.67 -23.12
N GLY A 8 -5.44 -14.93 -23.38
CA GLY A 8 -5.53 -16.02 -22.41
C GLY A 8 -4.21 -16.14 -21.64
N GLN A 9 -4.26 -16.09 -20.31
CA GLN A 9 -3.08 -16.39 -19.50
C GLN A 9 -2.96 -17.91 -19.33
N SER A 10 -1.89 -18.50 -19.89
CA SER A 10 -1.70 -19.96 -19.89
C SER A 10 -1.36 -20.54 -18.51
N SER A 11 -0.84 -19.73 -17.57
CA SER A 11 -0.57 -20.15 -16.20
C SER A 11 -0.37 -18.96 -15.25
N SER A 12 -0.78 -19.09 -13.99
CA SER A 12 -0.52 -18.10 -12.93
C SER A 12 0.67 -18.53 -12.07
N VAL A 13 1.42 -17.57 -11.51
CA VAL A 13 2.44 -17.83 -10.48
C VAL A 13 1.85 -18.59 -9.29
N LEU A 14 0.56 -18.37 -8.98
CA LEU A 14 -0.13 -19.05 -7.89
C LEU A 14 -0.50 -20.52 -8.19
N SER A 15 -0.33 -20.99 -9.44
CA SER A 15 -0.73 -22.34 -9.85
C SER A 15 0.14 -23.45 -9.27
N LYS A 16 1.33 -23.12 -8.74
CA LYS A 16 2.29 -24.07 -8.17
C LYS A 16 2.89 -23.51 -6.89
N GLY A 17 3.29 -24.40 -5.99
CA GLY A 17 3.94 -24.05 -4.72
C GLY A 17 2.97 -23.77 -3.58
N ASN A 18 3.54 -23.54 -2.38
CA ASN A 18 2.78 -23.23 -1.17
C ASN A 18 2.72 -21.72 -0.97
N TRP A 19 1.50 -21.19 -0.86
CA TRP A 19 1.26 -19.75 -0.80
C TRP A 19 0.62 -19.34 0.52
N TYR A 20 1.22 -18.34 1.16
CA TYR A 20 0.74 -17.76 2.42
C TYR A 20 0.21 -16.35 2.15
N LYS A 21 -1.10 -16.19 2.26
CA LYS A 21 -1.77 -14.90 2.03
C LYS A 21 -1.75 -14.06 3.30
N PHE A 22 -1.40 -12.78 3.17
CA PHE A 22 -1.54 -11.80 4.22
C PHE A 22 -2.02 -10.45 3.68
N SER A 23 -2.50 -9.58 4.57
CA SER A 23 -3.04 -8.28 4.19
C SER A 23 -2.36 -7.13 4.91
N ILE A 24 -2.32 -5.98 4.25
CA ILE A 24 -1.90 -4.69 4.81
C ILE A 24 -2.98 -3.65 4.57
N SER A 25 -3.07 -2.62 5.42
CA SER A 25 -4.04 -1.52 5.27
C SER A 25 -3.40 -0.23 4.72
N ALA A 26 -2.20 0.10 5.16
CA ALA A 26 -1.51 1.33 4.77
C ALA A 26 -0.37 1.09 3.76
N THR A 27 0.03 2.13 3.04
CA THR A 27 1.26 2.10 2.25
C THR A 27 2.46 2.36 3.16
N GLY A 28 3.54 1.59 3.02
CA GLY A 28 4.75 1.79 3.83
C GLY A 28 5.70 0.61 3.81
N VAL A 29 6.76 0.71 4.62
CA VAL A 29 7.71 -0.38 4.85
C VAL A 29 7.20 -1.26 5.99
N TYR A 30 7.10 -2.56 5.72
CA TYR A 30 6.61 -3.56 6.66
C TYR A 30 7.73 -4.48 7.11
N LYS A 31 7.75 -4.77 8.41
CA LYS A 31 8.64 -5.76 9.02
C LYS A 31 7.90 -7.07 9.22
N ILE A 32 8.36 -8.14 8.57
CA ILE A 32 7.92 -9.51 8.79
C ILE A 32 8.99 -10.21 9.63
N ASN A 33 8.61 -10.71 10.80
CA ASN A 33 9.50 -11.41 11.73
C ASN A 33 9.11 -12.90 11.86
N ALA A 34 9.92 -13.66 12.59
CA ALA A 34 9.68 -15.09 12.82
C ALA A 34 8.29 -15.37 13.45
N LYS A 35 7.82 -14.49 14.34
CA LYS A 35 6.49 -14.62 14.97
C LYS A 35 5.36 -14.55 13.93
N PHE A 36 5.47 -13.64 12.96
CA PHE A 36 4.50 -13.53 11.89
C PHE A 36 4.53 -14.75 10.96
N LEU A 37 5.72 -15.22 10.57
CA LEU A 37 5.86 -16.42 9.73
C LEU A 37 5.27 -17.67 10.42
N LYS A 38 5.53 -17.86 11.71
CA LYS A 38 4.93 -18.94 12.51
C LYS A 38 3.40 -18.83 12.56
N LYS A 39 2.85 -17.61 12.67
CA LYS A 39 1.39 -17.37 12.63
C LYS A 39 0.78 -17.76 11.27
N LEU A 40 1.54 -17.65 10.19
CA LEU A 40 1.14 -18.13 8.86
C LEU A 40 1.25 -19.65 8.70
N GLY A 41 1.76 -20.38 9.71
CA GLY A 41 1.98 -21.82 9.66
C GLY A 41 3.32 -22.23 9.06
N ILE A 42 4.26 -21.30 8.88
CA ILE A 42 5.59 -21.58 8.31
C ILE A 42 6.52 -22.09 9.40
N ASN A 43 7.15 -23.24 9.17
CA ASN A 43 8.22 -23.74 10.03
C ASN A 43 9.53 -23.00 9.73
N THR A 44 9.84 -21.95 10.50
CA THR A 44 11.01 -21.08 10.27
C THR A 44 12.36 -21.80 10.37
N LYS A 45 12.43 -22.94 11.07
CA LYS A 45 13.66 -23.75 11.20
C LYS A 45 13.96 -24.64 9.99
N ALA A 46 13.00 -24.79 9.09
CA ALA A 46 13.10 -25.71 7.94
C ALA A 46 13.11 -24.97 6.60
N ILE A 47 13.36 -23.66 6.61
CA ILE A 47 13.38 -22.81 5.41
C ILE A 47 14.72 -22.11 5.28
N ASP A 48 15.19 -21.96 4.04
CA ASP A 48 16.28 -21.06 3.70
C ASP A 48 15.69 -19.66 3.46
N PRO A 49 16.06 -18.63 4.27
CA PRO A 49 15.58 -17.26 4.06
C PRO A 49 15.90 -16.71 2.67
N LYS A 50 16.96 -17.19 2.01
CA LYS A 50 17.34 -16.78 0.64
C LYS A 50 16.22 -17.05 -0.36
N ASN A 51 15.41 -18.07 -0.12
CA ASN A 51 14.35 -18.52 -1.02
C ASN A 51 12.97 -17.89 -0.73
N ILE A 52 12.87 -17.00 0.25
CA ILE A 52 11.62 -16.29 0.54
C ILE A 52 11.34 -15.29 -0.57
N LYS A 53 10.10 -15.34 -1.10
CA LYS A 53 9.59 -14.42 -2.12
C LYS A 53 8.26 -13.83 -1.67
N ILE A 54 8.05 -12.54 -1.97
CA ILE A 54 6.79 -11.85 -1.71
C ILE A 54 6.21 -11.32 -3.02
N PHE A 55 4.98 -11.72 -3.32
CA PHE A 55 4.24 -11.35 -4.52
C PHE A 55 3.06 -10.45 -4.17
N GLY A 56 2.80 -9.48 -5.04
CA GLY A 56 1.71 -8.52 -4.85
C GLY A 56 1.82 -7.35 -5.81
N ASN A 57 0.67 -6.78 -6.16
CA ASN A 57 0.56 -5.64 -7.09
C ASN A 57 0.12 -4.34 -6.40
N GLY A 58 0.08 -4.34 -5.05
CA GLY A 58 -0.63 -3.33 -4.26
C GLY A 58 -2.13 -3.63 -4.15
N GLY A 59 -2.89 -2.69 -3.58
CA GLY A 59 -4.35 -2.78 -3.49
C GLY A 59 -5.07 -1.50 -3.89
N SER A 60 -4.39 -0.60 -4.59
CA SER A 60 -5.01 0.60 -5.16
C SER A 60 -6.20 0.24 -6.04
N MET A 61 -7.21 1.11 -6.03
CA MET A 61 -8.44 0.91 -6.80
C MET A 61 -8.13 0.72 -8.29
N LEU A 62 -8.76 -0.30 -8.89
CA LEU A 62 -8.58 -0.57 -10.31
C LEU A 62 -9.12 0.59 -11.16
N PRO A 63 -8.44 0.92 -12.27
CA PRO A 63 -8.93 1.96 -13.17
C PRO A 63 -10.22 1.51 -13.85
N GLU A 64 -11.18 2.43 -13.93
CA GLU A 64 -12.44 2.23 -14.66
C GLU A 64 -12.24 2.22 -16.17
N LYS A 65 -11.32 3.07 -16.66
CA LYS A 65 -10.98 3.12 -18.08
C LYS A 65 -10.38 1.79 -18.51
N LEU A 66 -10.99 1.15 -19.50
CA LEU A 66 -10.52 -0.13 -20.03
C LEU A 66 -9.15 -0.04 -20.70
N SER A 67 -8.81 1.12 -21.26
CA SER A 67 -7.51 1.40 -21.90
C SER A 67 -6.33 1.50 -20.92
N LEU A 68 -6.59 1.62 -19.61
CA LEU A 68 -5.52 1.69 -18.62
C LEU A 68 -5.00 0.28 -18.30
N ARG A 69 -3.67 0.20 -18.12
CA ARG A 69 -2.95 -1.05 -17.88
C ARG A 69 -3.45 -1.73 -16.60
N ARG A 70 -3.63 -3.05 -16.70
CA ARG A 70 -3.83 -3.96 -15.55
C ARG A 70 -2.69 -4.97 -15.53
N PHE A 71 -2.40 -5.49 -14.34
CA PHE A 71 -1.46 -6.60 -14.22
C PHE A 71 -2.20 -7.90 -14.51
N ASN A 72 -1.65 -8.70 -15.41
CA ASN A 72 -2.22 -10.01 -15.74
C ASN A 72 -1.97 -11.02 -14.61
N ASP A 73 -0.88 -10.86 -13.85
CA ASP A 73 -0.53 -11.74 -12.73
C ASP A 73 0.17 -10.96 -11.60
N LEU A 74 0.42 -11.62 -10.48
CA LEU A 74 1.19 -11.06 -9.37
C LEU A 74 2.65 -10.88 -9.74
N LYS A 75 3.25 -9.76 -9.30
CA LYS A 75 4.67 -9.50 -9.43
C LYS A 75 5.42 -9.76 -8.14
N GLU A 76 6.63 -10.29 -8.27
CA GLU A 76 7.57 -10.40 -7.17
C GLU A 76 8.11 -9.02 -6.77
N ASN A 77 8.03 -8.72 -5.48
CA ASN A 77 8.53 -7.50 -4.86
C ASN A 77 9.95 -7.74 -4.33
N SER A 78 10.83 -6.76 -4.52
CA SER A 78 12.16 -6.79 -3.90
C SER A 78 12.04 -6.64 -2.38
N ILE A 79 12.71 -7.52 -1.66
CA ILE A 79 12.72 -7.53 -0.20
C ILE A 79 14.14 -7.36 0.35
N TYR A 80 14.25 -6.88 1.57
CA TYR A 80 15.47 -6.97 2.36
C TYR A 80 15.31 -8.10 3.38
N VAL A 81 16.31 -8.95 3.54
CA VAL A 81 16.30 -10.01 4.54
C VAL A 81 17.54 -9.86 5.41
N LYS A 82 17.33 -9.67 6.71
CA LYS A 82 18.42 -9.73 7.69
C LYS A 82 18.57 -11.16 8.18
N GLY A 83 19.81 -11.65 8.24
CA GLY A 83 20.15 -12.95 8.81
C GLY A 83 20.11 -14.11 7.81
N GLU A 84 20.09 -13.86 6.51
CA GLU A 84 19.95 -14.95 5.52
C GLU A 84 21.22 -15.79 5.28
N GLU A 85 22.33 -15.52 5.97
CA GLU A 85 23.63 -16.14 5.66
C GLU A 85 23.82 -17.56 6.20
N ASP A 86 23.17 -17.91 7.30
CA ASP A 86 23.26 -19.22 7.93
C ASP A 86 22.22 -20.23 7.40
N ARG A 87 21.37 -19.79 6.46
CA ARG A 87 20.27 -20.56 5.86
C ARG A 87 19.22 -21.04 6.88
N SER A 88 19.10 -20.37 8.02
CA SER A 88 18.04 -20.55 9.01
C SER A 88 17.26 -19.26 9.18
N PHE A 89 15.96 -19.33 9.48
CA PHE A 89 15.20 -18.15 9.89
C PHE A 89 15.03 -18.16 11.41
N ASP A 90 15.93 -17.44 12.08
CA ASP A 90 16.03 -17.34 13.52
C ASP A 90 15.13 -16.23 14.09
N ASN A 91 15.11 -16.07 15.42
CA ASN A 91 14.17 -15.14 16.07
C ASN A 91 14.54 -13.66 15.85
N ASP A 92 15.81 -13.36 15.60
CA ASP A 92 16.30 -11.99 15.35
C ASP A 92 16.23 -11.59 13.87
N ASP A 93 15.89 -12.55 13.01
CA ASP A 93 15.76 -12.35 11.58
C ASP A 93 14.45 -11.67 11.21
N TYR A 94 14.52 -10.89 10.15
CA TYR A 94 13.35 -10.20 9.64
C TYR A 94 13.49 -9.87 8.16
N ILE A 95 12.34 -9.75 7.53
CA ILE A 95 12.18 -9.27 6.18
C ILE A 95 11.61 -7.87 6.23
N LEU A 96 12.18 -6.95 5.45
CA LEU A 96 11.55 -5.66 5.15
C LEU A 96 11.06 -5.68 3.71
N PHE A 97 9.82 -5.27 3.50
CA PHE A 97 9.28 -5.06 2.16
C PHE A 97 8.45 -3.78 2.12
N TYR A 98 8.45 -3.12 0.97
CA TYR A 98 7.59 -1.96 0.72
C TYR A 98 6.24 -2.41 0.17
N GLY A 99 5.17 -2.21 0.94
CA GLY A 99 3.80 -2.56 0.59
C GLY A 99 2.99 -1.32 0.21
N LYS A 100 2.13 -1.45 -0.80
CA LYS A 100 1.14 -0.45 -1.19
C LYS A 100 -0.23 -0.84 -0.62
N GLY A 101 -0.76 0.01 0.26
CA GLY A 101 -2.09 -0.11 0.87
C GLY A 101 -3.22 0.04 -0.16
N ALA A 102 -4.45 -0.07 0.34
CA ALA A 102 -5.61 -0.08 -0.54
C ALA A 102 -5.94 1.34 -1.06
N HIS A 103 -5.72 2.33 -0.19
CA HIS A 103 -5.84 3.75 -0.52
C HIS A 103 -4.51 4.28 -1.06
N ASP A 104 -4.58 5.22 -2.00
CA ASP A 104 -3.38 5.81 -2.62
C ASP A 104 -3.43 7.34 -2.66
N TRP A 105 -2.25 7.93 -2.74
CA TRP A 105 -2.07 9.37 -2.95
C TRP A 105 -1.52 9.61 -4.36
N ARG A 106 -2.17 10.50 -5.09
CA ARG A 106 -1.68 11.01 -6.39
C ARG A 106 -1.10 12.40 -6.18
N ILE A 107 0.22 12.49 -6.34
CA ILE A 107 0.98 13.73 -6.16
C ILE A 107 1.31 14.32 -7.52
N ASP A 108 0.86 15.55 -7.75
CA ASP A 108 1.29 16.40 -8.85
C ASP A 108 2.30 17.41 -8.30
N ILE A 109 3.58 17.15 -8.57
CA ILE A 109 4.70 17.94 -8.06
C ILE A 109 4.71 19.34 -8.67
N ALA A 110 4.34 19.47 -9.96
CA ALA A 110 4.35 20.75 -10.66
C ALA A 110 3.22 21.67 -10.17
N ALA A 111 2.04 21.09 -9.92
CA ALA A 111 0.90 21.83 -9.37
C ALA A 111 0.91 21.94 -7.84
N GLN A 112 1.87 21.32 -7.15
CA GLN A 112 1.93 21.19 -5.69
C GLN A 112 0.61 20.67 -5.08
N LYS A 113 0.04 19.63 -5.70
CA LYS A 113 -1.26 19.07 -5.29
C LYS A 113 -1.13 17.59 -4.96
N ALA A 114 -1.61 17.22 -3.78
CA ALA A 114 -1.85 15.82 -3.42
C ALA A 114 -3.35 15.54 -3.43
N ASN A 115 -3.75 14.47 -4.12
CA ASN A 115 -5.12 13.99 -4.13
C ASN A 115 -5.16 12.60 -3.52
N HIS A 116 -5.92 12.44 -2.45
CA HIS A 116 -6.22 11.14 -1.88
C HIS A 116 -7.23 10.40 -2.75
N ASN A 117 -6.98 9.11 -2.97
CA ASN A 117 -7.88 8.21 -3.66
C ASN A 117 -8.27 7.09 -2.69
N GLN A 118 -9.47 7.24 -2.12
CA GLN A 118 -10.08 6.25 -1.24
C GLN A 118 -10.56 5.05 -2.08
N ASN A 119 -10.10 3.85 -1.72
CA ASN A 119 -10.63 2.63 -2.34
C ASN A 119 -12.00 2.29 -1.75
N ILE A 120 -13.03 2.37 -2.58
CA ILE A 120 -14.43 2.11 -2.21
C ILE A 120 -14.80 0.62 -2.17
N TYR A 121 -13.86 -0.28 -2.49
CA TYR A 121 -14.12 -1.73 -2.57
C TYR A 121 -13.36 -2.55 -1.53
N SER A 122 -12.33 -1.98 -0.89
CA SER A 122 -11.51 -2.69 0.10
C SER A 122 -10.63 -1.71 0.89
N ASP A 123 -10.52 -1.94 2.19
CA ASP A 123 -9.54 -1.28 3.08
C ASP A 123 -8.24 -2.08 3.22
N LYS A 124 -8.10 -3.17 2.46
CA LYS A 124 -6.98 -4.11 2.55
C LYS A 124 -6.36 -4.37 1.17
N SER A 125 -5.03 -4.34 1.14
CA SER A 125 -4.22 -4.91 0.07
C SER A 125 -3.73 -6.28 0.46
N TYR A 126 -3.71 -7.20 -0.49
CA TYR A 126 -3.25 -8.56 -0.25
C TYR A 126 -1.90 -8.83 -0.92
N TYR A 127 -1.06 -9.53 -0.17
CA TYR A 127 0.25 -9.99 -0.57
C TYR A 127 0.36 -11.49 -0.30
N PHE A 128 1.24 -12.15 -1.04
CA PHE A 128 1.40 -13.59 -1.03
C PHE A 128 2.87 -13.91 -0.82
N LEU A 129 3.17 -14.66 0.23
CA LEU A 129 4.51 -15.15 0.51
C LEU A 129 4.63 -16.60 0.04
N THR A 130 5.77 -16.94 -0.54
CA THR A 130 6.14 -18.33 -0.84
C THR A 130 7.60 -18.57 -0.47
N ILE A 131 7.91 -19.83 -0.15
CA ILE A 131 9.30 -20.30 0.01
C ILE A 131 9.55 -21.25 -1.14
N ASP A 132 10.38 -20.79 -2.08
CA ASP A 132 10.66 -21.52 -3.31
C ASP A 132 11.95 -22.35 -3.17
N THR A 133 12.41 -22.97 -4.25
CA THR A 133 13.73 -23.64 -4.31
C THR A 133 14.83 -22.72 -4.84
N THR A 134 14.46 -21.54 -5.32
CA THR A 134 15.37 -20.55 -5.90
C THR A 134 15.35 -19.24 -5.11
N PRO A 135 16.47 -18.50 -5.09
CA PRO A 135 16.54 -17.23 -4.37
C PRO A 135 15.48 -16.22 -4.82
N GLY A 136 14.96 -15.45 -3.87
CA GLY A 136 14.02 -14.35 -4.12
C GLY A 136 14.69 -13.03 -4.45
N ARG A 137 13.92 -12.09 -5.00
CA ARG A 137 14.40 -10.73 -5.33
C ARG A 137 14.84 -9.98 -4.07
N ARG A 138 16.05 -9.43 -4.11
CA ARG A 138 16.57 -8.55 -3.07
C ARG A 138 16.54 -7.09 -3.50
N ILE A 139 16.46 -6.19 -2.53
CA ILE A 139 16.76 -4.77 -2.79
C ILE A 139 18.23 -4.64 -3.19
N GLN A 140 18.53 -3.80 -4.17
CA GLN A 140 19.90 -3.51 -4.54
C GLN A 140 20.49 -2.55 -3.50
N ILE A 141 21.64 -2.90 -2.94
CA ILE A 141 22.43 -1.98 -2.11
C ILE A 141 23.07 -0.98 -3.06
N LEU A 142 22.76 0.30 -2.88
CA LEU A 142 23.39 1.39 -3.60
C LEU A 142 24.51 1.97 -2.73
N GLU A 143 25.66 2.23 -3.34
CA GLU A 143 26.74 2.94 -2.68
C GLU A 143 26.29 4.36 -2.35
N GLN A 144 26.54 4.79 -1.12
CA GLN A 144 26.22 6.15 -0.71
C GLN A 144 27.18 7.13 -1.38
N PRO A 145 26.70 8.28 -1.87
CA PRO A 145 27.59 9.30 -2.43
C PRO A 145 28.63 9.77 -1.42
N ASN A 146 29.90 9.79 -1.83
CA ASN A 146 31.05 10.15 -0.99
C ASN A 146 31.26 11.68 -0.94
N GLN A 147 30.36 12.45 -1.55
CA GLN A 147 30.45 13.90 -1.65
C GLN A 147 29.70 14.58 -0.50
N ASN A 148 30.16 15.77 -0.11
CA ASN A 148 29.44 16.60 0.84
C ASN A 148 28.04 16.94 0.29
N SER A 149 27.05 16.97 1.17
CA SER A 149 25.68 17.34 0.80
C SER A 149 25.64 18.76 0.21
N SER A 150 25.08 18.90 -0.98
CA SER A 150 24.89 20.20 -1.63
C SER A 150 23.59 20.91 -1.18
N LYS A 151 22.62 20.15 -0.65
CA LYS A 151 21.34 20.66 -0.16
C LYS A 151 20.87 19.80 1.02
N THR A 152 20.49 20.47 2.10
CA THR A 152 19.91 19.80 3.27
C THR A 152 18.45 20.22 3.38
N PHE A 153 17.56 19.23 3.43
CA PHE A 153 16.14 19.43 3.67
C PHE A 153 15.85 19.08 5.13
N THR A 154 15.27 20.03 5.88
CA THR A 154 14.91 19.85 7.30
C THR A 154 13.42 19.69 7.52
N TYR A 155 12.61 19.89 6.48
CA TYR A 155 11.17 19.76 6.49
C TYR A 155 10.70 19.12 5.17
N TYR A 156 9.48 18.59 5.19
CA TYR A 156 8.82 17.97 4.06
C TYR A 156 7.32 18.24 4.11
N ASP A 157 6.66 18.12 2.95
CA ASP A 157 5.20 18.21 2.87
C ASP A 157 4.58 16.88 3.30
N ASP A 158 3.68 16.93 4.29
CA ASP A 158 2.91 15.78 4.76
C ASP A 158 1.42 15.92 4.39
N TYR A 159 0.74 14.79 4.27
CA TYR A 159 -0.65 14.72 3.81
C TYR A 159 -1.47 13.81 4.70
N ILE A 160 -2.62 14.32 5.15
CA ILE A 160 -3.56 13.55 5.96
C ILE A 160 -4.94 13.58 5.31
N PHE A 161 -5.58 12.42 5.33
CA PHE A 161 -6.95 12.23 4.88
C PHE A 161 -7.84 11.84 6.06
N TYR A 162 -9.01 12.45 6.13
CA TYR A 162 -10.02 12.15 7.15
C TYR A 162 -11.39 12.00 6.49
N GLU A 163 -11.95 10.80 6.59
CA GLU A 163 -13.26 10.40 6.09
C GLU A 163 -13.61 9.06 6.77
N LYS A 164 -14.90 8.74 6.98
CA LYS A 164 -15.36 7.55 7.73
C LYS A 164 -16.34 6.62 6.98
N GLU A 165 -16.70 6.93 5.74
CA GLU A 165 -17.65 6.21 4.87
C GLU A 165 -18.96 5.81 5.60
N LEU A 166 -19.58 6.73 6.35
CA LEU A 166 -20.73 6.43 7.23
C LEU A 166 -22.08 6.43 6.50
N LYS A 167 -22.27 7.33 5.52
CA LYS A 167 -23.57 7.60 4.90
C LYS A 167 -23.46 7.66 3.38
N ASN A 168 -24.20 6.78 2.71
CA ASN A 168 -24.55 6.96 1.30
C ASN A 168 -25.91 7.64 1.24
N LEU A 169 -25.96 8.86 0.69
CA LEU A 169 -27.12 9.76 0.77
C LEU A 169 -28.45 9.13 0.34
N PHE A 170 -28.43 8.31 -0.71
CA PHE A 170 -29.63 7.69 -1.27
C PHE A 170 -29.53 6.16 -1.30
N ALA A 171 -28.49 5.58 -0.66
CA ALA A 171 -28.07 4.20 -0.88
C ALA A 171 -27.88 3.86 -2.37
N LEU A 172 -27.48 4.84 -3.18
CA LEU A 172 -27.27 4.73 -4.62
C LEU A 172 -25.87 5.20 -4.98
N GLY A 173 -25.30 4.60 -6.02
CA GLY A 173 -23.96 4.95 -6.49
C GLY A 173 -22.86 4.57 -5.49
N ARG A 174 -21.75 5.30 -5.55
CA ARG A 174 -20.48 4.96 -4.89
C ARG A 174 -19.92 6.09 -4.03
N LEU A 175 -20.72 7.13 -3.83
CA LEU A 175 -20.31 8.29 -3.06
C LEU A 175 -20.81 8.13 -1.63
N TRP A 176 -19.86 8.01 -0.73
CA TRP A 176 -20.09 7.94 0.70
C TRP A 176 -19.54 9.19 1.35
N PHE A 177 -20.10 9.50 2.51
CA PHE A 177 -19.75 10.66 3.32
C PHE A 177 -19.59 10.23 4.77
N GLY A 178 -18.81 11.00 5.51
CA GLY A 178 -18.63 10.83 6.94
C GLY A 178 -19.83 11.38 7.73
N GLU A 179 -19.52 12.19 8.72
CA GLU A 179 -20.46 12.69 9.71
C GLU A 179 -21.57 13.56 9.12
N ASP A 180 -22.75 13.45 9.74
CA ASP A 180 -23.84 14.39 9.50
C ASP A 180 -23.51 15.72 10.19
N LEU A 181 -23.44 16.80 9.42
CA LEU A 181 -23.14 18.14 9.90
C LEU A 181 -24.40 18.97 10.19
N SER A 182 -25.60 18.38 10.11
CA SER A 182 -26.87 19.10 10.31
C SER A 182 -27.07 19.50 11.78
N PHE A 183 -26.66 18.65 12.72
CA PHE A 183 -26.72 18.92 14.16
C PHE A 183 -25.56 18.24 14.90
N PRO A 184 -24.85 18.93 15.81
CA PRO A 184 -24.96 20.35 16.17
C PRO A 184 -24.36 21.28 15.09
N ASN A 185 -24.72 22.57 15.13
CA ASN A 185 -24.31 23.60 14.16
C ASN A 185 -22.80 23.92 14.14
N SER A 186 -22.03 23.30 15.04
CA SER A 186 -20.57 23.38 15.07
C SER A 186 -20.00 22.02 15.47
N GLN A 187 -19.07 21.51 14.68
CA GLN A 187 -18.32 20.30 14.99
C GLN A 187 -16.82 20.58 14.91
N THR A 188 -16.06 19.97 15.81
CA THR A 188 -14.60 20.13 15.87
C THR A 188 -13.93 18.81 15.54
N PHE A 189 -13.08 18.83 14.52
CA PHE A 189 -12.27 17.70 14.09
C PHE A 189 -10.83 17.91 14.55
N LYS A 190 -10.23 16.86 15.13
CA LYS A 190 -8.81 16.84 15.45
C LYS A 190 -8.08 15.99 14.42
N ILE A 191 -7.32 16.63 13.55
CA ILE A 191 -6.50 15.99 12.53
C ILE A 191 -5.04 16.12 12.96
N PRO A 192 -4.39 15.04 13.41
CA PRO A 192 -3.06 15.12 14.03
C PRO A 192 -1.97 15.22 12.98
N PHE A 193 -1.24 16.33 12.89
CA PHE A 193 0.00 16.45 12.12
C PHE A 193 1.22 16.33 13.06
N PRO A 194 1.82 15.14 13.19
CA PRO A 194 3.00 14.98 14.04
C PRO A 194 4.19 15.76 13.47
N ASN A 195 4.99 16.37 14.33
CA ASN A 195 6.19 17.14 13.95
C ASN A 195 5.91 18.32 13.00
N GLN A 196 4.74 18.95 13.13
CA GLN A 196 4.42 20.16 12.37
C GLN A 196 5.43 21.27 12.68
N VAL A 197 5.91 21.93 11.64
CA VAL A 197 6.74 23.15 11.76
C VAL A 197 5.82 24.34 12.03
N GLU A 198 6.11 25.12 13.06
CA GLU A 198 5.34 26.33 13.39
C GLU A 198 5.32 27.34 12.24
N ASN A 199 4.22 28.09 12.10
CA ASN A 199 4.01 29.10 11.06
C ASN A 199 4.15 28.60 9.61
N SER A 200 3.99 27.29 9.37
CA SER A 200 3.91 26.70 8.04
C SER A 200 2.53 26.91 7.39
N PHE A 201 2.51 26.96 6.05
CA PHE A 201 1.26 27.01 5.29
C PHE A 201 0.53 25.66 5.34
N ILE A 202 -0.79 25.70 5.51
CA ILE A 202 -1.66 24.53 5.46
C ILE A 202 -2.65 24.69 4.31
N ASN A 203 -2.74 23.68 3.46
CA ASN A 203 -3.77 23.59 2.43
C ASN A 203 -4.88 22.64 2.92
N ILE A 204 -6.10 23.16 3.05
CA ILE A 204 -7.26 22.39 3.49
C ILE A 204 -8.22 22.23 2.31
N LYS A 205 -8.58 20.98 2.00
CA LYS A 205 -9.63 20.64 1.05
C LYS A 205 -10.78 19.99 1.80
N ILE A 206 -11.97 20.57 1.67
CA ILE A 206 -13.20 20.06 2.28
C ILE A 206 -14.16 19.65 1.16
N SER A 207 -14.90 18.57 1.38
CA SER A 207 -16.01 18.17 0.52
C SER A 207 -17.21 17.88 1.42
N ALA A 208 -18.31 18.58 1.16
CA ALA A 208 -19.55 18.47 1.91
C ALA A 208 -20.72 18.51 0.92
N VAL A 209 -21.84 17.92 1.32
CA VAL A 209 -23.06 17.84 0.52
C VAL A 209 -24.24 18.24 1.39
N VAL A 210 -25.20 18.94 0.80
CA VAL A 210 -26.46 19.30 1.44
C VAL A 210 -27.58 18.63 0.64
N ILE A 211 -28.49 17.97 1.35
CA ILE A 211 -29.73 17.47 0.78
C ILE A 211 -30.83 18.44 1.18
N SER A 212 -31.54 18.98 0.18
CA SER A 212 -32.78 19.71 0.40
C SER A 212 -33.93 18.77 0.07
N SER A 213 -34.78 18.46 1.03
CA SER A 213 -36.08 17.81 0.77
C SER A 213 -37.10 18.89 0.43
N LEU A 214 -37.73 18.79 -0.75
CA LEU A 214 -38.97 19.52 -1.06
C LEU A 214 -40.14 18.93 -0.28
#